data_AF-A0A836RIT6-F1
#
_entry.id   AF-A0A836RIT6-F1
#
_cell.length_a   1.000
_cell.length_b   1.000
_cell.length_c   1.000
_cell.angle_alpha   90.00
_cell.angle_beta   90.00
_cell.angle_gamma   90.00
#
_symmetry.space_group_name_H-M   'P 1'
#
loop_
_entity.id
_entity.type
_entity.pdbx_description
1 polymer ?
#
loop_
_entity_poly.entity_id
_entity_poly.type
_entity_poly.pdbx_seq_one_letter_code
_entity_poly.pdbx_strand_id
1 'polypeptide(L)' 'FEAMLQRVLATGRKVGTPVGLHVQTAEDVRRRVAEGWQFIALGSELRMMVSRAQELVTALQLKDQTEDLARY' A
#
# COMPACT_ATOMS: atom_id res chain seq x y z
N PHE A 1 0.99 17.32 4.29
CA PHE A 1 1.08 16.19 3.34
C PHE A 1 -0.25 15.96 2.62
N GLU A 2 -1.33 15.61 3.32
CA GLU A 2 -2.64 15.30 2.70
C GLU A 2 -3.20 16.41 1.80
N ALA A 3 -3.11 17.67 2.22
CA ALA A 3 -3.57 18.80 1.39
C ALA A 3 -2.87 18.88 0.01
N MET A 4 -1.62 18.41 -0.10
CA MET A 4 -0.92 18.36 -1.39
C MET A 4 -1.40 17.20 -2.26
N LEU A 5 -1.71 16.04 -1.67
CA LEU A 5 -2.31 14.93 -2.41
C LEU A 5 -3.66 15.33 -3.00
N GLN A 6 -4.50 16.02 -2.22
CA GLN A 6 -5.79 16.52 -2.70
C GLN A 6 -5.63 17.57 -3.82
N ARG A 7 -4.57 18.39 -3.78
CA ARG A 7 -4.26 19.31 -4.87
C ARG A 7 -3.88 18.59 -6.16
N VAL A 8 -3.15 17.47 -6.08
CA VAL A 8 -2.84 16.61 -7.25
C VAL A 8 -4.13 16.04 -7.84
N LEU A 9 -4.99 15.47 -7.01
CA LEU A 9 -6.29 14.94 -7.42
C LEU A 9 -7.18 16.00 -8.09
N ALA A 10 -7.30 17.18 -7.47
CA ALA A 10 -8.06 18.30 -8.03
C ALA A 10 -7.49 18.76 -9.38
N THR A 11 -6.17 18.77 -9.54
CA THR A 11 -5.52 19.16 -10.79
C THR A 11 -5.77 18.13 -11.88
N GLY A 12 -5.61 16.83 -11.59
CA GLY A 12 -5.91 15.74 -12.52
C GLY A 12 -7.34 15.80 -13.05
N ARG A 13 -8.30 16.02 -12.15
CA ARG A 13 -9.71 16.27 -12.52
C ARG A 13 -9.88 17.48 -13.43
N LYS A 14 -9.25 18.61 -13.09
CA LYS A 14 -9.34 19.85 -13.87
C LYS A 14 -8.86 19.68 -15.31
N VAL A 15 -7.82 18.88 -15.53
CA VAL A 15 -7.20 18.68 -16.86
C VAL A 15 -7.68 17.42 -17.58
N GLY A 16 -8.59 16.64 -16.97
CA GLY A 16 -9.11 15.40 -17.56
C GLY A 16 -8.13 14.23 -17.55
N THR A 17 -7.10 14.28 -16.69
CA THR A 17 -6.09 13.22 -16.59
C THR A 17 -6.24 12.45 -15.27
N PRO A 18 -6.56 11.14 -15.31
CA PRO A 18 -6.59 10.30 -14.12
C PRO A 18 -5.27 10.31 -13.35
N VAL A 19 -5.34 10.36 -12.02
CA VAL A 19 -4.16 10.32 -11.15
C VAL A 19 -4.15 9.10 -10.25
N GLY A 20 -2.96 8.80 -9.74
CA GLY A 20 -2.71 7.65 -8.89
C GLY A 20 -1.85 7.93 -7.68
N LEU A 21 -1.82 6.96 -6.76
CA LEU A 21 -0.92 6.96 -5.61
C LEU A 21 -0.59 5.53 -5.15
N HIS A 22 0.45 5.43 -4.33
CA HIS A 22 0.84 4.19 -3.64
C HIS A 22 0.34 4.22 -2.20
N VAL A 23 -0.33 3.14 -1.76
CA VAL A 23 -0.81 2.94 -0.39
C VAL A 23 -0.45 1.55 0.11
N GLN A 24 -0.49 1.36 1.43
CA GLN A 24 -0.02 0.11 2.05
C GLN A 24 -1.16 -0.84 2.44
N THR A 25 -2.39 -0.35 2.56
CA THR A 25 -3.51 -1.15 3.09
C THR A 25 -4.72 -1.17 2.16
N ALA A 26 -5.51 -2.22 2.23
CA ALA A 26 -6.78 -2.31 1.50
C ALA A 26 -7.80 -1.26 1.97
N GLU A 27 -7.74 -0.83 3.23
CA GLU A 27 -8.57 0.26 3.75
C GLU A 27 -8.23 1.58 3.07
N ASP A 28 -6.93 1.89 2.93
CA ASP A 28 -6.48 3.06 2.20
C ASP A 28 -6.91 3.00 0.74
N VAL A 29 -6.82 1.84 0.08
CA VAL A 29 -7.32 1.69 -1.30
C VAL A 29 -8.79 2.11 -1.38
N ARG A 30 -9.64 1.58 -0.51
CA ARG A 30 -11.08 1.91 -0.51
C ARG A 30 -11.32 3.40 -0.29
N ARG A 31 -10.61 4.00 0.68
CA ARG A 31 -10.69 5.44 0.93
C ARG A 31 -10.29 6.25 -0.31
N ARG A 32 -9.18 5.90 -0.96
CA ARG A 32 -8.68 6.62 -2.14
C ARG A 32 -9.58 6.42 -3.37
N VAL A 33 -10.19 5.25 -3.54
CA VAL A 33 -11.23 5.06 -4.56
C VAL A 33 -12.41 6.00 -4.31
N ALA A 34 -12.89 6.10 -3.06
CA ALA A 34 -13.99 7.00 -2.70
C ALA A 34 -13.64 8.49 -2.89
N GLU A 35 -12.39 8.87 -2.64
CA GLU A 35 -11.87 10.20 -2.95
C GLU A 35 -11.83 10.48 -4.45
N GLY A 36 -11.70 9.45 -5.30
CA GLY A 36 -11.71 9.53 -6.76
C GLY A 36 -10.34 9.32 -7.44
N TRP A 37 -9.38 8.72 -6.75
CA TRP A 37 -8.13 8.25 -7.34
C TRP A 37 -8.40 7.00 -8.20
N GLN A 38 -7.67 6.84 -9.32
CA GLN A 38 -7.97 5.77 -10.29
C GLN A 38 -6.84 4.75 -10.45
N PHE A 39 -5.58 5.16 -10.33
CA PHE A 39 -4.43 4.26 -10.39
C PHE A 39 -3.84 4.07 -9.00
N ILE A 40 -4.22 3.00 -8.30
CA ILE A 40 -3.79 2.79 -6.90
C ILE A 40 -2.90 1.56 -6.83
N ALA A 41 -1.64 1.77 -6.45
CA ALA A 41 -0.73 0.68 -6.14
C ALA A 41 -0.90 0.28 -4.66
N LEU A 42 -1.10 -1.01 -4.40
CA LEU A 42 -1.29 -1.58 -3.06
C LEU A 42 -0.04 -2.34 -2.63
N GLY A 43 0.74 -1.76 -1.73
CA GLY A 43 1.95 -2.37 -1.18
C GLY A 43 2.97 -2.73 -2.26
N SER A 44 3.80 -3.73 -1.97
CA SER A 44 4.66 -4.37 -2.96
C SER A 44 4.48 -5.88 -2.90
N GLU A 45 4.64 -6.54 -4.04
CA GLU A 45 4.66 -7.99 -4.13
C GLU A 45 5.76 -8.59 -3.24
N LEU A 46 6.91 -7.92 -3.13
CA LEU A 46 7.98 -8.34 -2.23
C LEU A 46 7.51 -8.34 -0.76
N ARG A 47 6.89 -7.25 -0.30
CA ARG A 47 6.34 -7.16 1.06
C ARG A 47 5.28 -8.23 1.29
N MET A 48 4.40 -8.47 0.31
CA MET A 48 3.39 -9.53 0.40
C MET A 48 4.02 -10.92 0.55
N MET A 49 5.03 -11.24 -0.27
CA MET A 49 5.73 -12.52 -0.21
C MET A 49 6.45 -12.72 1.13
N VAL A 50 7.21 -11.72 1.59
CA VAL A 50 7.93 -11.79 2.87
C VAL A 50 6.97 -11.89 4.04
N SER A 51 5.89 -11.10 4.06
CA SER A 51 4.89 -11.14 5.12
C SER A 51 4.28 -12.54 5.24
N ARG A 52 3.90 -13.15 4.10
CA ARG A 52 3.34 -14.50 4.11
C ARG A 52 4.36 -15.56 4.50
N ALA A 53 5.62 -15.43 4.07
CA ALA A 53 6.69 -16.32 4.48
C ALA A 53 6.92 -16.25 6.01
N GLN A 54 6.94 -15.05 6.57
CA GLN A 54 7.08 -14.82 8.01
C GLN A 54 5.92 -15.46 8.79
N GLU A 55 4.68 -15.30 8.34
CA GLU A 55 3.51 -15.95 8.95
C GLU A 55 3.67 -17.48 9.01
N LEU A 56 4.14 -18.11 7.93
CA LEU A 56 4.35 -19.55 7.87
C LEU A 56 5.49 -20.02 8.78
N VAL A 57 6.62 -19.31 8.79
CA VAL A 57 7.76 -19.61 9.68
C VAL A 57 7.35 -19.54 11.14
N THR A 58 6.58 -18.50 11.51
CA THR A 58 6.05 -18.33 12.86
C THR A 58 5.05 -19.44 13.21
N ALA A 59 4.14 -19.79 12.30
CA ALA A 59 3.14 -20.85 12.53
C ALA A 59 3.78 -22.23 12.74
N LEU A 60 4.94 -22.49 12.12
CA LEU A 60 5.70 -23.73 12.26
C LEU A 60 6.72 -23.69 13.42
N GLN A 61 6.81 -22.58 14.16
CA GLN A 61 7.75 -22.39 15.28
C GLN A 61 9.21 -22.66 14.90
N LEU A 62 9.60 -22.35 13.65
CA LEU A 62 10.92 -22.73 13.11
C LEU A 62 12.08 -21.81 13.54
N LYS A 63 11.80 -20.74 14.29
CA LYS A 63 12.82 -19.84 14.85
C LYS A 63 12.40 -19.33 16.22
N ASP A 64 13.32 -19.42 17.19
CA ASP A 64 13.26 -18.65 18.43
C ASP A 64 13.60 -17.18 18.12
N GLN A 65 12.65 -16.28 18.38
CA GLN A 65 12.78 -14.81 18.41
C GLN A 65 13.14 -14.10 17.08
N THR A 66 12.09 -13.66 16.37
CA THR A 66 11.93 -12.38 15.65
C THR A 66 13.21 -11.59 15.30
N GLU A 67 13.98 -12.05 14.32
CA GLU A 67 14.62 -11.14 13.38
C GLU A 67 13.65 -10.93 12.21
N ASP A 68 13.26 -9.67 11.99
CA ASP A 68 12.40 -9.27 10.88
C ASP A 68 13.04 -9.72 9.56
N LEU A 69 12.43 -10.72 8.91
CA LEU A 69 13.01 -11.41 7.76
C LEU A 69 13.31 -10.46 6.58
N ALA A 70 12.70 -9.28 6.54
CA ALA A 70 13.18 -8.17 5.72
C ALA A 70 12.59 -6.82 6.14
N ARG A 71 13.41 -5.76 6.09
CA ARG A 71 12.95 -4.37 6.25
C ARG A 71 12.36 -3.85 4.93
N TYR A 72 11.07 -4.07 4.67
CA TYR A 72 10.35 -3.51 3.52
C TYR A 72 8.95 -2.99 3.85
#